data_AF-A0A1I0HJ88-F1
#
_entry.id   AF-A0A1I0HJ88-F1
#
_cell.length_a   1.000
_cell.length_b   1.000
_cell.length_c   1.000
_cell.angle_alpha   90.00
_cell.angle_beta   90.00
_cell.angle_gamma   90.00
#
_symmetry.space_group_name_H-M   'P 1'
#
loop_
_entity.id
_entity.type
_entity.pdbx_description
1 polymer ?
#
loop_
_entity_poly.entity_id
_entity_poly.type
_entity_poly.pdbx_seq_one_letter_code
_entity_poly.pdbx_strand_id
1 'polypeptide(L)' 'CAVSGRVLSIGDIHCHHKVSRYLGGKDNYQNLVLVCEDVHHLIHATNPDTIRKYMEILNLDQKQKEKLNKLRSLVHVESY' A
#
# COMPACT_ATOMS: atom_id res chain seq x y z
N CYS A 1 3.41 9.41 -4.43
CA CYS A 1 2.97 8.23 -3.67
C CYS A 1 1.86 8.68 -2.73
N ALA A 2 0.66 8.11 -2.82
CA ALA A 2 -0.46 8.53 -1.96
C ALA A 2 -0.21 8.34 -0.46
N VAL A 3 0.65 7.38 -0.09
CA VAL A 3 1.03 7.09 1.31
C VAL A 3 2.13 8.04 1.76
N SER A 4 3.33 7.94 1.18
CA SER A 4 4.52 8.68 1.65
C SER A 4 4.60 10.14 1.17
N GLY A 5 3.72 10.56 0.27
CA GLY A 5 3.78 11.91 -0.31
C GLY A 5 4.95 12.14 -1.30
N ARG A 6 5.90 11.20 -1.44
CA ARG A 6 7.03 11.34 -2.37
C ARG A 6 6.55 11.54 -3.81
N VAL A 7 7.22 12.41 -4.57
CA VAL A 7 7.00 12.51 -6.02
C VAL A 7 7.36 11.17 -6.66
N LEU A 8 6.51 10.66 -7.54
CA LEU A 8 6.76 9.40 -8.23
C LEU A 8 7.49 9.67 -9.53
N SER A 9 8.53 8.88 -9.79
CA SER A 9 9.25 8.87 -11.08
C SER A 9 8.72 7.76 -11.97
N ILE A 10 8.90 7.90 -13.28
CA ILE A 10 8.65 6.81 -14.25
C ILE A 10 9.50 5.60 -13.82
N GLY A 11 8.86 4.44 -13.68
CA GLY A 11 9.48 3.22 -13.13
C GLY A 11 9.19 2.94 -11.66
N ASP A 12 8.74 3.94 -10.88
CA ASP A 12 8.34 3.78 -9.46
C ASP A 12 6.80 3.92 -9.28
N ILE A 13 6.05 4.18 -10.36
CA ILE A 13 4.59 4.34 -10.29
C ILE A 13 3.93 2.97 -10.27
N HIS A 14 3.35 2.61 -9.13
CA HIS A 14 2.53 1.41 -8.98
C HIS A 14 1.06 1.78 -8.76
N CYS A 15 0.17 1.18 -9.55
CA CYS A 15 -1.27 1.28 -9.35
C CYS A 15 -1.74 0.14 -8.45
N HIS A 16 -2.38 0.50 -7.34
CA HIS A 16 -2.86 -0.43 -6.33
C HIS A 16 -4.38 -0.39 -6.23
N HIS A 17 -5.01 -1.57 -6.22
CA HIS A 17 -6.41 -1.72 -5.82
C HIS A 17 -6.54 -1.62 -4.30
N LYS A 18 -7.25 -0.62 -3.79
CA LYS A 18 -7.50 -0.45 -2.35
C LYS A 18 -8.20 -1.68 -1.78
N VAL A 19 -9.31 -2.11 -2.39
CA VAL A 19 -9.94 -3.40 -2.15
C VAL A 19 -9.48 -4.36 -3.23
N SER A 20 -8.95 -5.52 -2.83
CA SER A 20 -8.46 -6.53 -3.77
C SER A 20 -9.57 -7.08 -4.66
N ARG A 21 -9.22 -7.56 -5.86
CA ARG A 21 -10.21 -8.12 -6.80
C ARG A 21 -10.96 -9.33 -6.24
N TYR A 22 -10.28 -10.19 -5.47
CA TYR A 22 -10.90 -11.37 -4.87
C TYR A 22 -11.92 -11.01 -3.77
N LEU A 23 -11.82 -9.81 -3.19
CA LEU A 23 -12.81 -9.25 -2.26
C LEU A 23 -13.85 -8.36 -2.96
N GLY A 24 -13.97 -8.46 -4.30
CA GLY A 24 -14.95 -7.70 -5.08
C GLY A 24 -14.49 -6.30 -5.51
N GLY A 25 -13.21 -5.96 -5.32
CA GLY A 25 -12.62 -4.73 -5.83
C GLY A 25 -12.66 -4.63 -7.36
N LYS A 26 -13.01 -3.45 -7.87
CA LYS A 26 -13.14 -3.15 -9.32
C LYS A 26 -12.02 -2.25 -9.83
N ASP A 27 -11.90 -2.15 -11.16
CA ASP A 27 -10.96 -1.25 -11.86
C ASP A 27 -11.50 0.19 -12.03
N ASN A 28 -12.26 0.70 -11.06
CA ASN A 28 -12.75 2.07 -11.09
C ASN A 28 -11.80 3.02 -10.35
N TYR A 29 -11.80 4.30 -10.74
CA TYR A 29 -10.89 5.30 -10.17
C TYR A 29 -10.98 5.38 -8.64
N GLN A 30 -12.18 5.20 -8.07
CA GLN A 30 -12.40 5.25 -6.62
C GLN A 30 -11.65 4.14 -5.87
N ASN A 31 -11.49 2.96 -6.48
CA ASN A 31 -10.79 1.82 -5.91
C ASN A 31 -9.29 1.77 -6.25
N LEU A 32 -8.80 2.63 -7.14
CA LEU A 32 -7.39 2.66 -7.51
C LEU A 32 -6.65 3.76 -6.74
N VAL A 33 -5.37 3.53 -6.48
CA VAL A 33 -4.47 4.52 -5.88
C VAL A 33 -3.04 4.33 -6.39
N LEU A 34 -2.36 5.44 -6.71
CA LEU A 34 -0.97 5.41 -7.10
C LEU A 34 -0.05 5.50 -5.89
N VAL A 35 0.81 4.51 -5.76
CA VAL A 35 1.83 4.39 -4.71
C VAL A 35 3.19 4.14 -5.35
N CYS A 36 4.23 4.21 -4.54
CA CYS A 36 5.55 3.78 -4.97
C CYS A 36 5.76 2.28 -4.78
N GLU A 37 6.77 1.71 -5.42
CA GLU A 37 7.05 0.26 -5.38
C GLU A 37 7.20 -0.26 -3.94
N ASP A 38 8.04 0.38 -3.14
CA ASP A 38 8.27 0.02 -1.74
C ASP A 38 6.98 0.00 -0.90
N VAL A 39 6.12 0.99 -1.12
CA VAL A 39 4.81 1.06 -0.44
C VAL A 39 3.89 -0.03 -0.97
N HIS A 40 3.90 -0.30 -2.27
CA HIS A 40 3.09 -1.37 -2.84
C HIS A 40 3.47 -2.74 -2.25
N HIS A 41 4.76 -3.02 -2.13
CA HIS A 41 5.27 -4.22 -1.46
C HIS A 41 4.87 -4.24 0.01
N LEU A 42 5.03 -3.12 0.73
CA LEU A 42 4.66 -3.04 2.13
C LEU A 42 3.15 -3.16 2.36
N ILE A 43 2.28 -2.80 1.42
CA ILE A 43 0.83 -3.00 1.59
C ILE A 43 0.47 -4.49 1.64
N HIS A 44 1.13 -5.33 0.83
CA HIS A 44 0.82 -6.76 0.75
C HIS A 44 1.70 -7.65 1.64
N ALA A 45 2.72 -7.08 2.28
CA ALA A 45 3.66 -7.84 3.09
C ALA A 45 2.98 -8.46 4.33
N THR A 46 3.07 -9.78 4.46
CA THR A 46 2.66 -10.55 5.65
C THR A 46 3.85 -11.06 6.46
N ASN A 47 5.01 -11.23 5.82
CA ASN A 47 6.24 -11.63 6.51
C ASN A 47 6.80 -10.47 7.38
N PRO A 48 7.03 -10.69 8.69
CA PRO A 48 7.55 -9.66 9.59
C PRO A 48 8.88 -9.02 9.18
N ASP A 49 9.80 -9.79 8.58
CA ASP A 49 11.11 -9.29 8.15
C ASP A 49 10.96 -8.34 6.96
N THR A 50 10.09 -8.69 6.01
CA THR A 50 9.74 -7.82 4.88
C THR A 50 9.07 -6.54 5.36
N ILE A 51 8.15 -6.64 6.33
CA ILE A 51 7.50 -5.47 6.93
C ILE A 51 8.54 -4.56 7.58
N ARG A 52 9.43 -5.10 8.43
CA ARG A 52 10.47 -4.33 9.11
C ARG A 52 11.39 -3.62 8.12
N LYS A 53 11.90 -4.35 7.11
CA LYS A 53 12.76 -3.79 6.05
C LYS A 53 12.12 -2.56 5.39
N TYR A 54 10.88 -2.67 4.92
CA TYR A 54 10.24 -1.55 4.21
C TYR A 54 9.80 -0.43 5.15
N MET A 55 9.46 -0.72 6.40
CA MET A 55 9.20 0.32 7.40
C MET A 55 10.44 1.18 7.68
N GLU A 56 11.63 0.56 7.71
CA GLU A 56 12.90 1.26 7.85
C GLU A 56 13.25 2.09 6.61
N ILE A 57 13.15 1.49 5.41
CA ILE A 57 13.43 2.18 4.14
C ILE A 57 12.52 3.41 3.96
N LEU A 58 11.23 3.26 4.27
CA LEU A 58 10.25 4.31 4.03
C LEU A 58 10.23 5.37 5.14
N ASN A 59 10.67 5.02 6.35
CA ASN A 59 10.71 5.89 7.53
C ASN A 59 9.46 6.79 7.67
N LEU A 60 8.28 6.16 7.57
CA LEU A 60 7.00 6.87 7.50
C LEU A 60 6.68 7.62 8.79
N ASP A 61 6.10 8.81 8.66
CA ASP A 61 5.51 9.52 9.79
C ASP A 61 4.18 8.87 10.25
N GLN A 62 3.61 9.35 11.35
CA GLN A 62 2.39 8.80 11.93
C GLN A 62 1.18 8.87 10.97
N LYS A 63 0.98 9.98 10.28
CA LYS A 63 -0.14 10.16 9.34
C LYS A 63 0.03 9.27 8.11
N GLN A 64 1.26 9.07 7.66
CA GLN A 64 1.59 8.17 6.56
C GLN A 64 1.37 6.70 6.96
N LYS A 65 1.72 6.31 8.18
CA LYS A 65 1.42 4.97 8.73
C LYS A 65 -0.08 4.69 8.78
N GLU A 66 -0.89 5.68 9.17
CA GLU A 66 -2.36 5.54 9.17
C GLU A 66 -2.91 5.27 7.75
N LYS A 67 -2.41 5.99 6.74
CA LYS A 67 -2.78 5.74 5.33
C LYS A 67 -2.36 4.34 4.89
N LEU A 68 -1.15 3.90 5.21
CA LEU A 68 -0.65 2.57 4.91
C LEU A 68 -1.56 1.49 5.56
N ASN A 69 -1.84 1.62 6.84
CA ASN A 69 -2.65 0.66 7.59
C ASN A 69 -4.07 0.55 7.04
N LYS A 70 -4.68 1.68 6.63
CA LYS A 70 -5.98 1.68 5.97
C LYS A 70 -5.97 0.91 4.64
N LEU A 71 -4.88 0.98 3.88
CA LEU A 71 -4.76 0.17 2.65
C LEU A 71 -4.55 -1.31 2.99
N ARG A 72 -3.63 -1.61 3.93
CA ARG A 72 -3.35 -2.98 4.40
C ARG A 72 -4.62 -3.69 4.91
N SER A 73 -5.50 -3.00 5.63
CA SER A 73 -6.74 -3.61 6.14
C SER A 73 -7.76 -3.94 5.04
N LEU A 74 -7.70 -3.27 3.89
CA LEU A 74 -8.63 -3.49 2.77
C LEU A 74 -8.16 -4.63 1.85
N VAL A 75 -6.86 -4.93 1.84
CA VAL A 75 -6.33 -6.14 1.16
C VAL A 75 -6.32 -7.36 2.05
N HIS A 76 -6.13 -7.22 3.36
CA HIS A 76 -6.08 -8.35 4.30
C HIS A 76 -7.31 -8.41 5.19
N VAL A 77 -8.53 -8.28 4.63
CA VAL A 77 -9.75 -8.55 5.41
C VAL A 77 -9.60 -9.96 6.00
N GLU A 78 -9.38 -10.04 7.31
CA GLU A 78 -9.19 -11.29 8.04
C GLU A 78 -10.41 -12.16 7.72
N SER A 79 -10.17 -13.20 6.91
CA SER A 79 -11.11 -14.31 6.82
C SER A 79 -10.89 -15.10 8.10
N TYR A 80 -11.69 -14.79 9.12
CA TYR A 80 -11.82 -15.62 10.31
C TYR A 80 -12.31 -17.02 9.94
#